data_AF-A0A538L135-F1
#
_entry.id   AF-A0A538L135-F1
#
_cell.length_a   1.000
_cell.length_b   1.000
_cell.length_c   1.000
_cell.angle_alpha   90.00
_cell.angle_beta   90.00
_cell.angle_gamma   90.00
#
_symmetry.space_group_name_H-M   'P 1'
#
loop_
_entity.id
_entity.type
_entity.pdbx_description
1 polymer ?
#
loop_
_entity_poly.entity_id
_entity_poly.type
_entity_poly.pdbx_seq_one_letter_code
_entity_poly.pdbx_strand_id
1 'polypeptide(L)'
;MRPRVLSQHTQTSTDWSRIAVGVAIALALAELIDAFFIEVPAAAVVMAALFVAAVLWTRRGRIGGLVLIAFLLAIEIVFIPTYNRSNVGDWIFQIAIGVVSAVGLVATVAAIREYRTRPEVSNQA
;
A
#
# COMPACT_ATOMS: atom_id res chain seq x y z
N MET A 1 -36.59 -5.18 -33.47
CA MET A 1 -35.98 -5.46 -32.15
C MET A 1 -34.86 -6.48 -32.32
N ARG A 2 -33.60 -6.09 -32.10
CA ARG A 2 -32.46 -7.04 -32.02
C ARG A 2 -32.01 -7.13 -30.57
N PRO A 3 -31.88 -8.32 -29.98
CA PRO A 3 -31.31 -8.47 -28.64
C PRO A 3 -29.82 -8.09 -28.70
N ARG A 4 -29.44 -7.07 -27.93
CA ARG A 4 -28.05 -6.68 -27.71
C ARG A 4 -27.45 -7.69 -26.74
N VAL A 5 -26.83 -8.74 -27.26
CA VAL A 5 -26.00 -9.66 -26.47
C VAL A 5 -24.72 -8.90 -26.11
N LEU A 6 -24.72 -8.25 -24.95
CA LEU A 6 -23.50 -7.73 -24.33
C LEU A 6 -22.80 -8.90 -23.68
N SER A 7 -21.86 -9.50 -24.40
CA SER A 7 -20.87 -10.41 -23.85
C SER A 7 -20.06 -9.65 -22.81
N GLN A 8 -20.49 -9.69 -21.55
CA GLN A 8 -19.65 -9.31 -20.42
C GLN A 8 -18.52 -10.33 -20.34
N HIS A 9 -17.44 -10.09 -21.10
CA HIS A 9 -16.15 -10.60 -20.70
C HIS A 9 -15.86 -9.96 -19.35
N THR A 10 -16.15 -10.70 -18.28
CA THR A 10 -15.73 -10.37 -16.92
C THR A 10 -14.21 -10.44 -16.89
N GLN A 11 -13.53 -9.42 -17.41
CA GLN A 11 -12.15 -9.17 -17.09
C GLN A 11 -12.12 -8.87 -15.60
N THR A 12 -11.78 -9.87 -14.80
CA THR A 12 -11.40 -9.68 -13.41
C THR A 12 -10.08 -8.91 -13.40
N SER A 13 -10.13 -7.59 -13.64
CA SER A 13 -8.96 -6.74 -13.51
C SER A 13 -8.51 -6.77 -12.06
N THR A 14 -7.23 -7.03 -11.82
CA THR A 14 -6.64 -7.00 -10.48
C THR A 14 -6.89 -5.65 -9.83
N ASP A 15 -7.55 -5.64 -8.67
CA ASP A 15 -7.78 -4.40 -7.92
C ASP A 15 -6.50 -4.01 -7.16
N TRP A 16 -5.61 -3.31 -7.85
CA TRP A 16 -4.33 -2.87 -7.29
C TRP A 16 -4.49 -1.94 -6.11
N SER A 17 -5.56 -1.12 -6.08
CA SER A 17 -5.84 -0.23 -4.95
C SER A 17 -6.14 -1.04 -3.70
N ARG A 18 -6.90 -2.14 -3.83
CA ARG A 18 -7.18 -3.05 -2.72
C ARG A 18 -5.92 -3.74 -2.21
N ILE A 19 -5.01 -4.15 -3.10
CA ILE A 19 -3.73 -4.75 -2.71
C ILE A 19 -2.87 -3.71 -1.97
N ALA A 20 -2.72 -2.50 -2.51
CA ALA A 20 -1.97 -1.42 -1.89
C ALA A 20 -2.49 -1.08 -0.49
N VAL A 21 -3.81 -0.95 -0.34
CA VAL A 21 -4.46 -0.72 0.95
C VAL A 21 -4.26 -1.89 1.90
N GLY A 22 -4.36 -3.13 1.42
CA GLY A 22 -4.13 -4.33 2.23
C GLY A 22 -2.71 -4.38 2.78
N VAL A 23 -1.71 -4.09 1.94
CA VAL A 23 -0.30 -4.03 2.37
C VAL A 23 -0.07 -2.89 3.37
N ALA A 24 -0.62 -1.70 3.12
CA ALA A 24 -0.51 -0.57 4.05
C ALA A 24 -1.11 -0.89 5.43
N ILE A 25 -2.23 -1.62 5.48
CA ILE A 25 -2.81 -2.09 6.75
C ILE A 25 -1.89 -3.11 7.42
N ALA A 26 -1.36 -4.08 6.68
CA ALA A 26 -0.46 -5.09 7.22
C ALA A 26 0.81 -4.45 7.83
N LEU A 27 1.40 -3.47 7.15
CA LEU A 27 2.56 -2.73 7.66
C LEU A 27 2.19 -1.83 8.85
N ALA A 28 1.03 -1.16 8.85
CA ALA A 28 0.60 -0.41 10.02
C ALA A 28 0.51 -1.28 11.28
N LEU A 29 0.05 -2.52 11.14
CA LEU A 29 0.00 -3.48 12.23
C LEU A 29 1.40 -3.98 12.61
N ALA A 30 2.26 -4.25 11.62
CA ALA A 30 3.63 -4.65 11.86
C ALA A 30 4.39 -3.57 12.65
N GLU A 31 4.32 -2.31 12.23
CA GLU A 31 4.89 -1.16 12.93
C GLU A 31 4.35 -1.02 14.36
N LEU A 32 3.04 -1.16 14.54
CA LEU A 32 2.44 -1.07 15.87
C LEU A 32 2.92 -2.20 16.81
N ILE A 33 3.13 -3.40 16.28
CA ILE A 33 3.70 -4.52 17.03
C ILE A 33 5.18 -4.26 17.31
N ASP A 34 5.94 -3.77 16.32
CA ASP A 34 7.37 -3.53 16.44
C ASP A 34 7.70 -2.42 17.46
N ALA A 35 6.77 -1.48 17.68
CA ALA A 35 6.88 -0.46 18.73
C ALA A 35 7.14 -1.02 20.14
N PHE A 36 6.80 -2.28 20.42
CA PHE A 36 7.09 -2.92 21.71
C PHE A 36 8.52 -3.49 21.83
N PHE A 37 9.26 -3.55 20.72
CA PHE A 37 10.55 -4.25 20.63
C PHE A 37 11.71 -3.34 20.21
N ILE A 38 11.43 -2.18 19.60
CA ILE A 38 12.47 -1.25 19.13
C ILE A 38 12.88 -0.19 20.15
N GLU A 39 14.07 0.37 19.96
CA GLU A 39 14.65 1.43 20.81
C GLU A 39 13.90 2.76 20.75
N VAL A 40 13.21 3.02 19.63
CA VAL A 40 12.45 4.26 19.40
C VAL A 40 10.98 3.95 19.11
N PRO A 41 10.18 3.48 20.10
CA PRO A 41 8.77 3.11 19.91
C PRO A 41 7.92 4.20 19.26
N ALA A 42 8.22 5.46 19.56
CA ALA A 42 7.50 6.60 19.00
C ALA A 42 7.60 6.67 17.46
N ALA A 43 8.74 6.28 16.88
CA ALA A 43 8.91 6.28 15.43
C ALA A 43 7.99 5.24 14.76
N ALA A 44 7.92 4.03 15.31
CA ALA A 44 7.02 2.98 14.82
C ALA A 44 5.54 3.35 14.99
N VAL A 45 5.15 3.94 16.13
CA VAL A 45 3.77 4.45 16.32
C VAL A 45 3.43 5.53 15.29
N VAL A 46 4.36 6.44 14.98
CA VAL A 46 4.18 7.46 13.95
C VAL A 46 4.05 6.83 12.57
N MET A 47 4.90 5.87 12.20
CA MET A 47 4.79 5.15 10.92
C MET A 47 3.46 4.41 10.79
N ALA A 48 3.04 3.69 11.83
CA ALA A 48 1.73 3.04 11.89
C ALA A 48 0.58 4.04 11.67
N ALA A 49 0.61 5.18 12.37
CA ALA A 49 -0.39 6.24 12.22
C ALA A 49 -0.41 6.84 10.80
N LEU A 50 0.76 7.02 10.17
CA LEU A 50 0.88 7.50 8.80
C LEU A 50 0.30 6.52 7.79
N PHE A 51 0.57 5.21 7.94
CA PHE A 51 -0.05 4.19 7.09
C PHE A 51 -1.58 4.18 7.23
N VAL A 52 -2.09 4.28 8.47
CA VAL A 52 -3.55 4.40 8.71
C VAL A 52 -4.11 5.66 8.05
N ALA A 53 -3.45 6.80 8.19
CA ALA A 53 -3.86 8.05 7.54
C ALA A 53 -3.89 7.92 6.02
N ALA A 54 -2.89 7.25 5.43
CA ALA A 54 -2.81 6.98 4.00
C ALA A 54 -3.96 6.08 3.51
N VAL A 55 -4.30 5.05 4.27
CA VAL A 55 -5.45 4.16 4.01
C VAL A 55 -6.76 4.96 4.06
N LEU A 56 -6.99 5.73 5.12
CA LEU A 56 -8.20 6.54 5.27
C LEU A 56 -8.33 7.58 4.16
N TRP A 57 -7.22 8.19 3.74
CA TRP A 57 -7.19 9.14 2.66
C TRP A 57 -7.47 8.47 1.30
N THR A 58 -6.92 7.28 1.06
CA THR A 58 -7.20 6.48 -0.14
C THR A 58 -8.68 6.11 -0.22
N ARG A 59 -9.31 5.73 0.91
CA ARG A 59 -10.75 5.41 0.97
C ARG A 59 -11.66 6.59 0.62
N ARG A 60 -11.18 7.84 0.74
CA ARG A 60 -11.90 9.04 0.29
C ARG A 60 -11.81 9.26 -1.23
N GLY A 61 -11.25 8.32 -1.99
CA GLY A 61 -11.13 8.39 -3.46
C GLY A 61 -10.06 9.35 -3.95
N ARG A 62 -9.16 9.81 -3.07
CA ARG A 62 -8.13 10.81 -3.40
C ARG A 62 -6.80 10.13 -3.70
N ILE A 63 -6.18 10.47 -4.83
CA ILE A 63 -4.85 9.97 -5.24
C ILE A 63 -3.76 10.24 -4.20
N GLY A 64 -3.89 11.31 -3.39
CA GLY A 64 -2.93 11.65 -2.35
C GLY A 64 -2.70 10.51 -1.34
N GLY A 65 -3.72 9.69 -1.04
CA GLY A 65 -3.56 8.53 -0.18
C GLY A 65 -2.64 7.46 -0.78
N LEU A 66 -2.79 7.16 -2.08
CA LEU A 66 -1.89 6.23 -2.77
C LEU A 66 -0.46 6.77 -2.87
N VAL A 67 -0.30 8.08 -3.09
CA VAL A 67 1.03 8.71 -3.10
C VAL A 67 1.69 8.58 -1.72
N LEU A 68 0.95 8.80 -0.64
CA LEU A 68 1.46 8.63 0.71
C LEU A 68 1.82 7.16 1.00
N ILE A 69 1.00 6.19 0.60
CA ILE A 69 1.33 4.75 0.72
C ILE A 69 2.65 4.46 -0.01
N ALA A 70 2.79 4.91 -1.26
CA ALA A 70 4.02 4.69 -2.04
C ALA A 70 5.25 5.29 -1.36
N PHE A 71 5.12 6.49 -0.81
CA PHE A 71 6.20 7.16 -0.08
C PHE A 71 6.62 6.38 1.17
N LEU A 72 5.67 5.93 1.99
CA LEU A 72 5.96 5.15 3.20
C LEU A 72 6.61 3.79 2.87
N LEU A 73 6.14 3.11 1.82
CA LEU A 73 6.74 1.85 1.36
C LEU A 73 8.17 2.05 0.84
N ALA A 74 8.45 3.19 0.19
CA ALA A 74 9.80 3.51 -0.23
C ALA A 74 10.72 3.78 0.97
N ILE A 75 10.22 4.43 2.03
CA ILE A 75 10.95 4.58 3.30
C ILE A 75 11.31 3.20 3.86
N GLU A 76 10.34 2.30 4.01
CA GLU A 76 10.60 0.93 4.50
C GLU A 76 11.77 0.28 3.75
N ILE A 77 11.70 0.27 2.41
CA ILE A 77 12.71 -0.35 1.56
C ILE A 77 14.10 0.29 1.74
N VAL A 78 14.16 1.62 1.81
CA VAL A 78 15.42 2.37 1.94
C VAL A 78 16.05 2.16 3.30
N PHE A 79 15.26 2.03 4.36
CA PHE A 79 15.75 1.85 5.72
C PHE A 79 16.10 0.40 6.07
N ILE A 80 15.60 -0.59 5.30
CA ILE A 80 15.92 -2.00 5.54
C ILE A 80 17.40 -2.26 5.81
N PRO A 81 18.37 -1.82 4.98
CA PRO A 81 19.79 -2.10 5.19
C PRO A 81 20.34 -1.58 6.53
N THR A 82 19.71 -0.56 7.11
CA THR A 82 20.16 0.14 8.32
C THR A 82 19.78 -0.57 9.61
N TYR A 83 18.77 -1.46 9.59
CA TYR A 83 18.36 -2.17 10.79
C TYR A 83 19.41 -3.18 11.24
N ASN A 84 19.62 -3.23 12.55
CA ASN A 84 20.50 -4.21 13.17
C ASN A 84 19.88 -5.62 13.05
N ARG A 85 20.73 -6.64 12.87
CA ARG A 85 20.32 -8.04 12.71
C ARG A 85 21.24 -8.89 13.54
N SER A 86 20.73 -9.38 14.66
CA SER A 86 21.48 -10.14 15.65
C SER A 86 21.27 -11.65 15.50
N ASN A 87 20.11 -12.06 15.00
CA ASN A 87 19.71 -13.45 14.90
C ASN A 87 18.95 -13.76 13.59
N VAL A 88 18.72 -15.05 13.31
CA VAL A 88 18.05 -15.51 12.08
C VAL A 88 16.60 -14.98 11.98
N GLY A 89 15.91 -14.80 13.11
CA GLY A 89 14.56 -14.22 13.15
C GLY A 89 14.54 -12.79 12.62
N ASP A 90 15.51 -11.96 13.01
CA ASP A 90 15.63 -10.58 12.54
C ASP A 90 15.80 -10.53 11.01
N TRP A 91 16.62 -11.44 10.47
CA TRP A 91 16.82 -11.57 9.02
C TRP A 91 15.52 -11.94 8.30
N ILE A 92 14.81 -12.96 8.79
CA ILE A 92 13.55 -13.42 8.18
C ILE A 92 12.52 -12.30 8.21
N PHE A 93 12.38 -11.62 9.36
CA PHE A 93 11.42 -10.54 9.53
C PHE A 93 11.72 -9.37 8.59
N GLN A 94 12.95 -8.87 8.54
CA GLN A 94 13.29 -7.73 7.68
C GLN A 94 13.21 -8.07 6.19
N ILE A 95 13.57 -9.30 5.78
CA ILE A 95 13.36 -9.75 4.40
C ILE A 95 11.86 -9.79 4.07
N ALA A 96 11.03 -10.31 4.98
CA ALA A 96 9.59 -10.35 4.79
C ALA A 96 8.99 -8.95 4.65
N ILE A 97 9.37 -8.00 5.52
CA ILE A 97 8.98 -6.59 5.42
C ILE A 97 9.42 -5.98 4.10
N GLY A 98 10.64 -6.26 3.64
CA GLY A 98 11.13 -5.78 2.35
C GLY A 98 10.37 -6.31 1.15
N VAL A 99 10.08 -7.61 1.14
CA VAL A 99 9.28 -8.23 0.06
C VAL A 99 7.86 -7.67 0.06
N VAL A 100 7.21 -7.60 1.23
CA VAL A 100 5.85 -7.04 1.37
C VAL A 100 5.84 -5.58 0.93
N SER A 101 6.84 -4.79 1.31
CA SER A 101 6.94 -3.39 0.93
C SER A 101 7.15 -3.21 -0.57
N ALA A 102 8.00 -4.03 -1.19
CA ALA A 102 8.23 -4.01 -2.64
C ALA A 102 6.96 -4.40 -3.43
N VAL A 103 6.25 -5.45 -3.01
CA VAL A 103 4.97 -5.86 -3.61
C VAL A 103 3.93 -4.76 -3.45
N GLY A 104 3.82 -4.17 -2.26
CA GLY A 104 2.95 -3.03 -1.99
C GLY A 104 3.27 -1.84 -2.88
N LEU A 105 4.55 -1.56 -3.11
CA LEU A 105 4.99 -0.41 -3.89
C LEU A 105 4.61 -0.60 -5.36
N VAL A 106 4.86 -1.78 -5.93
CA VAL A 106 4.43 -2.14 -7.28
C VAL A 106 2.91 -2.02 -7.43
N ALA A 107 2.15 -2.57 -6.48
CA ALA A 107 0.69 -2.46 -6.49
C ALA A 107 0.22 -1.01 -6.41
N THR A 108 0.86 -0.18 -5.58
CA THR A 108 0.50 1.23 -5.42
C THR A 108 0.80 2.04 -6.68
N VAL A 109 1.94 1.78 -7.33
CA VAL A 109 2.29 2.40 -8.61
C VAL A 109 1.29 2.00 -9.71
N ALA A 110 0.91 0.72 -9.77
CA ALA A 110 -0.12 0.25 -10.69
C ALA A 110 -1.48 0.93 -10.42
N ALA A 111 -1.89 1.05 -9.16
CA ALA A 111 -3.12 1.74 -8.75
C ALA A 111 -3.11 3.24 -9.13
N ILE A 112 -1.98 3.93 -8.96
CA ILE A 112 -1.82 5.33 -9.37
C ILE A 112 -1.93 5.47 -10.89
N ARG A 113 -1.32 4.55 -11.65
CA ARG A 113 -1.41 4.53 -13.10
C ARG A 113 -2.86 4.36 -13.55
N GLU A 114 -3.58 3.41 -12.97
CA GLU A 114 -4.99 3.18 -13.26
C GLU A 114 -5.86 4.40 -12.93
N TYR A 115 -5.62 5.03 -11.79
CA TYR A 115 -6.32 6.25 -11.38
C TYR A 115 -6.18 7.37 -12.41
N ARG A 116 -4.97 7.57 -12.95
CA ARG A 116 -4.72 8.60 -14.00
C ARG A 116 -5.37 8.28 -15.34
N THR A 117 -5.51 6.99 -15.67
CA THR A 117 -6.11 6.55 -16.94
C THR A 117 -7.63 6.46 -16.90
N ARG A 118 -8.26 6.66 -15.74
CA ARG A 118 -9.72 6.72 -15.66
C ARG A 118 -10.21 7.95 -16.43
N PRO A 119 -11.07 7.79 -17.44
CA PRO A 119 -11.64 8.93 -18.13
C PRO A 119 -12.42 9.77 -17.12
N GLU A 120 -12.17 11.08 -17.10
CA GLU A 120 -13.05 12.01 -16.40
C GLU A 120 -14.43 11.84 -17.01
N VAL A 121 -15.37 11.32 -16.23
CA VAL A 121 -16.78 11.37 -16.62
C VAL A 121 -17.15 12.83 -16.58
N SER A 122 -16.99 13.51 -17.71
CA SER A 122 -17.47 14.87 -17.90
C SER A 122 -18.97 14.84 -17.59
N ASN A 123 -19.33 15.50 -16.49
CA ASN A 123 -20.72 15.80 -16.18
C ASN A 123 -21.28 16.63 -17.33
N GLN A 124 -21.88 15.96 -18.31
CA GLN A 124 -22.90 16.56 -19.15
C GLN A 124 -24.16 16.65 -18.29
N ALA A 125 -24.26 17.75 -17.55
CA ALA A 125 -25.50 18.24 -16.94
C ALA A 125 -25.88 19.54 -17.65
#